data_AF-A0A3D3PAP3-F1
#
_entry.id   AF-A0A3D3PAP3-F1
#
_cell.length_a   1.000
_cell.length_b   1.000
_cell.length_c   1.000
_cell.angle_alpha   90.00
_cell.angle_beta   90.00
_cell.angle_gamma   90.00
#
_symmetry.space_group_name_H-M   'P 1'
#
loop_
_entity.id
_entity.type
_entity.pdbx_description
1 polymer ?
#
loop_
_entity_poly.entity_id
_entity_poly.type
_entity_poly.pdbx_seq_one_letter_code
_entity_poly.pdbx_strand_id
1 'polypeptide(L)' 'MIELPVIPANQINRKPDWLRVKLPVGKEYAHVRNVVDTHKLHTICESGNCPNMGECWGAGT' A
#
# COMPACT_ATOMS: atom_id res chain seq x y z
N MET A 1 0.03 -34.52 6.39
CA MET A 1 0.77 -33.26 6.57
C MET A 1 1.34 -32.92 5.21
N ILE A 2 0.87 -31.87 4.56
CA ILE A 2 1.32 -31.51 3.21
C ILE A 2 2.57 -30.64 3.39
N GLU A 3 3.72 -31.10 2.93
CA GLU A 3 4.91 -30.26 2.84
C GLU A 3 4.75 -29.29 1.67
N LEU A 4 4.89 -27.99 1.96
CA LEU A 4 4.90 -26.95 0.94
C LEU A 4 6.31 -26.81 0.37
N PRO A 5 6.47 -26.63 -0.96
CA PRO A 5 7.77 -26.40 -1.57
C PRO A 5 8.36 -25.06 -1.11
N VAL A 6 9.60 -25.08 -0.62
CA VAL A 6 10.34 -23.87 -0.24
C VAL A 6 11.03 -23.29 -1.47
N ILE A 7 10.56 -22.15 -1.95
CA ILE A 7 11.18 -21.42 -3.06
C ILE A 7 12.40 -20.64 -2.53
N PRO A 8 13.59 -20.79 -3.12
CA PRO A 8 14.78 -20.08 -2.65
C PRO A 8 14.61 -18.56 -2.80
N ALA A 9 14.91 -17.83 -1.73
CA ALA A 9 14.62 -16.39 -1.58
C ALA A 9 15.38 -15.45 -2.53
N ASN A 10 16.27 -15.97 -3.38
CA ASN A 10 17.33 -15.16 -3.99
C ASN A 10 17.05 -14.66 -5.42
N GLN A 11 15.81 -14.28 -5.72
CA GLN A 11 15.52 -13.48 -6.91
C GLN A 11 14.51 -12.39 -6.56
N ILE A 12 15.00 -11.16 -6.35
CA ILE A 12 14.14 -9.97 -6.39
C ILE A 12 13.72 -9.79 -7.85
N ASN A 13 12.71 -10.55 -8.26
CA ASN A 13 12.08 -10.40 -9.55
C ASN A 13 11.31 -9.08 -9.54
N ARG A 14 11.60 -8.21 -10.50
CA ARG A 14 10.84 -6.98 -10.66
C ARG A 14 9.36 -7.33 -10.83
N LYS A 15 8.50 -6.64 -10.08
CA LYS A 15 7.05 -6.75 -10.27
C LYS A 15 6.71 -6.43 -11.73
N PRO A 16 5.78 -7.16 -12.37
CA PRO A 16 5.32 -6.84 -13.72
C PRO A 16 4.78 -5.41 -13.82
N ASP A 17 4.83 -4.84 -15.01
CA ASP A 17 4.42 -3.44 -15.23
C ASP A 17 2.94 -3.20 -14.86
N TRP A 18 2.06 -4.17 -15.15
CA TRP A 18 0.63 -4.10 -14.85
C TRP A 18 0.29 -4.12 -13.35
N LEU A 19 1.24 -4.54 -12.49
CA LEU A 19 1.05 -4.60 -11.04
C LEU A 19 1.51 -3.30 -10.35
N ARG A 20 2.12 -2.36 -11.08
CA ARG A 20 2.64 -1.12 -10.49
C ARG A 20 1.59 -0.03 -10.51
N VAL A 21 1.51 0.71 -9.41
CA VAL A 21 0.63 1.86 -9.22
C VAL A 21 1.42 3.16 -9.35
N LYS A 22 0.72 4.26 -9.64
CA LYS A 22 1.31 5.60 -9.62
C LYS A 22 1.42 6.09 -8.17
N LEU A 23 2.37 6.99 -7.93
CA LEU A 23 2.48 7.64 -6.64
C LEU A 23 1.23 8.50 -6.36
N PRO A 24 0.72 8.49 -5.11
CA PRO A 24 -0.44 9.28 -4.74
C PRO A 24 -0.16 10.78 -4.90
N VAL A 25 -1.11 11.48 -5.51
CA VAL A 25 -1.09 12.93 -5.67
C VAL A 25 -2.50 13.49 -5.42
N GLY A 26 -2.59 14.72 -4.92
CA GLY A 26 -3.88 15.41 -4.75
C GLY A 26 -4.17 15.85 -3.32
N LYS A 27 -5.12 16.78 -3.19
CA LYS A 27 -5.49 17.41 -1.92
C LYS A 27 -6.22 16.45 -0.98
N GLU A 28 -7.12 15.62 -1.51
CA GLU A 28 -7.90 14.66 -0.69
C GLU A 28 -7.02 13.61 -0.03
N TYR A 29 -6.08 13.02 -0.79
CA TYR A 29 -5.06 12.13 -0.22
C TYR A 29 -4.30 12.80 0.94
N ALA A 30 -3.84 14.04 0.73
CA ALA A 30 -3.12 14.79 1.76
C ALA A 30 -4.01 15.13 2.97
N HIS A 31 -5.30 15.37 2.75
CA HIS A 31 -6.26 15.61 3.81
C HIS A 31 -6.44 14.38 4.69
N VAL A 32 -6.74 13.21 4.11
CA VAL A 32 -6.90 11.95 4.86
C VAL A 32 -5.60 11.60 5.59
N ARG A 33 -4.46 11.76 4.93
CA ARG A 33 -3.14 11.57 5.56
C ARG A 33 -2.98 12.45 6.80
N ASN A 34 -3.27 13.74 6.67
CA ASN A 34 -3.16 14.68 7.77
C ASN A 34 -4.09 14.32 8.94
N VAL A 35 -5.31 13.83 8.67
CA VAL A 35 -6.24 13.36 9.71
C VAL A 35 -5.65 12.17 10.46
N VAL A 36 -5.16 11.17 9.73
CA VAL A 36 -4.52 9.97 10.32
C VAL A 36 -3.32 10.36 11.19
N ASP A 37 -2.43 11.19 10.67
CA ASP A 37 -1.22 11.66 11.38
C ASP A 37 -1.56 12.50 12.62
N THR A 38 -2.48 13.47 12.48
CA THR A 38 -2.87 14.38 13.56
C THR A 38 -3.48 13.63 14.74
N HIS A 39 -4.30 12.62 14.45
CA HIS A 39 -4.99 11.82 15.46
C HIS A 39 -4.24 10.56 15.86
N LYS A 40 -3.04 10.31 15.30
CA LYS A 40 -2.22 9.13 15.55
C LYS A 40 -3.00 7.83 15.34
N LEU A 41 -3.79 7.77 14.28
CA LEU A 41 -4.61 6.60 13.97
C LEU A 41 -3.76 5.52 13.30
N HIS A 42 -4.09 4.27 13.58
CA HIS A 42 -3.48 3.14 12.89
C HIS A 42 -4.40 2.66 11.77
N THR A 43 -3.88 2.63 10.54
CA THR A 43 -4.62 2.12 9.39
C THR A 43 -3.90 0.92 8.78
N ILE A 44 -4.68 0.01 8.21
CA ILE A 44 -4.13 -1.08 7.39
C ILE A 44 -3.48 -0.54 6.10
N CYS A 45 -3.94 0.61 5.63
CA CYS A 45 -3.38 1.30 4.46
C CYS A 45 -1.89 1.61 4.65
N GLU A 46 -1.51 2.15 5.81
CA GLU A 46 -0.11 2.44 6.13
C GLU A 46 0.64 1.19 6.58
N SER A 47 0.10 0.44 7.54
CA SER A 47 0.80 -0.71 8.13
C SER A 47 1.05 -1.82 7.11
N GLY A 48 0.13 -1.98 6.15
CA GLY A 48 0.21 -2.97 5.09
C GLY A 48 0.95 -2.51 3.84
N ASN A 49 1.47 -1.27 3.80
CA ASN A 49 2.03 -0.65 2.59
C ASN A 49 1.09 -0.82 1.37
N CYS A 50 -0.19 -0.49 1.56
CA CYS A 50 -1.23 -0.76 0.58
C CYS A 50 -0.93 -0.02 -0.74
N PRO A 51 -0.84 -0.71 -1.89
CA PRO A 51 -0.59 -0.06 -3.17
C PRO A 51 -1.76 0.84 -3.61
N ASN A 52 -2.96 0.63 -3.09
CA ASN A 52 -4.16 1.38 -3.49
C ASN A 52 -4.42 2.60 -2.58
N MET A 53 -3.53 2.90 -1.64
CA MET A 53 -3.72 3.98 -0.66
C MET A 53 -3.99 5.34 -1.32
N GLY A 54 -3.37 5.61 -2.47
CA GLY A 54 -3.62 6.84 -3.22
C GLY A 54 -5.04 6.97 -3.77
N GLU A 55 -5.61 5.86 -4.24
CA GLU A 55 -6.97 5.81 -4.76
C GLU A 55 -7.99 5.91 -3.63
N CYS A 56 -7.84 5.10 -2.57
CA CYS A 56 -8.78 5.09 -1.44
C CYS A 56 -8.83 6.46 -0.74
N TRP A 57 -7.67 6.97 -0.31
CA TRP A 57 -7.60 8.25 0.40
C TRP A 57 -7.91 9.43 -0.53
N GLY A 58 -7.63 9.29 -1.83
CA GLY A 58 -8.05 10.27 -2.83
C GLY A 58 -9.57 10.36 -2.99
N ALA A 59 -10.30 9.28 -2.68
CA ALA A 59 -11.76 9.25 -2.60
C ALA A 59 -12.30 9.61 -1.20
N GLY A 60 -11.42 9.96 -0.24
CA GLY A 60 -11.81 10.28 1.13
C GLY A 60 -12.18 9.08 2.00
N THR A 61 -11.71 7.87 1.65
CA THR A 61 -11.98 6.60 2.38
C THR A 61 -10.71 5.96 2.89
#